data_AF-W9GVX9-F1
#
_entry.id   AF-W9GVX9-F1
#
_cell.length_a   1.000
_cell.length_b   1.000
_cell.length_c   1.000
_cell.angle_alpha   90.00
_cell.angle_beta   90.00
_cell.angle_gamma   90.00
#
_symmetry.space_group_name_H-M   'P 1'
#
loop_
_entity.id
_entity.type
_entity.pdbx_description
1 polymer ?
#
loop_
_entity_poly.entity_id
_entity_poly.type
_entity_poly.pdbx_seq_one_letter_code
_entity_poly.pdbx_strand_id
1 'polypeptide(L)'
;MMSDPSRTSPKPGPPPMPKEDARARRLARRRARLHGGLSAVVFTGVLLGLISLSIKTVAGDLAFVLLATVAIVVYIFHRLFPGGEFFTIALANFIGIYASIFVLFVEGNFKTLTPMVQAVGFVMPLAAFVGGAYWKRHAVRTIVLTDVLRPGGRFDRIFLWLLPVIAIGFLTFLMPGHDLAPAAVTKLFLLAMVAISLVVLFVSRDIAIFLLDTGLLFEGFFQAAARLVVPAFAFLTFYSLLVIVFASLYTILDRFTDPPNFVIDGRPRDITFPESLYFSLVTLSTVGYGDIQPHTGFSRLIAATEILLGILLLLFGFSAIISHRTDRRGG
;
A
#
# COMPACT_ATOMS: atom_id res chain seq x y z
N MET A 1 -38.51 -57.74 39.52
CA MET A 1 -37.78 -56.69 40.26
C MET A 1 -36.40 -56.61 39.64
N MET A 2 -36.19 -55.67 38.71
CA MET A 2 -34.94 -55.53 37.96
C MET A 2 -34.71 -54.03 37.76
N SER A 3 -33.70 -53.50 38.43
CA SER A 3 -33.36 -52.08 38.54
C SER A 3 -32.45 -51.64 37.39
N ASP A 4 -32.86 -50.61 36.67
CA ASP A 4 -32.13 -49.97 35.57
C ASP A 4 -30.98 -49.06 36.11
N PRO A 5 -29.71 -49.25 35.68
CA PRO A 5 -28.55 -48.54 36.21
C PRO A 5 -28.06 -47.36 35.34
N SER A 6 -28.93 -46.61 34.65
CA SER A 6 -28.50 -45.53 33.73
C SER A 6 -28.71 -44.09 34.25
N ARG A 7 -28.36 -43.78 35.50
CA ARG A 7 -28.23 -42.37 35.97
C ARG A 7 -26.77 -41.94 36.00
N THR A 8 -26.26 -41.45 34.88
CA THR A 8 -24.97 -40.76 34.79
C THR A 8 -25.11 -39.32 35.29
N SER A 9 -24.32 -38.94 36.29
CA SER A 9 -24.22 -37.60 36.87
C SER A 9 -23.84 -36.53 35.83
N PRO A 10 -24.34 -35.28 35.93
CA PRO A 10 -23.95 -34.21 35.02
C PRO A 10 -22.47 -33.82 35.23
N LYS A 11 -21.70 -33.72 34.14
CA LYS A 11 -20.30 -33.25 34.16
C LYS A 11 -20.22 -31.81 34.68
N PRO A 12 -19.23 -31.46 35.53
CA PRO A 12 -19.03 -30.09 35.96
C PRO A 12 -18.64 -29.21 34.78
N GLY A 13 -19.26 -28.03 34.68
CA GLY A 13 -18.95 -27.04 33.66
C GLY A 13 -17.50 -26.53 33.78
N PRO A 14 -16.93 -25.97 32.70
CA PRO A 14 -15.55 -25.49 32.70
C PRO A 14 -15.36 -24.41 33.78
N PRO A 15 -14.19 -24.38 34.46
CA PRO A 15 -13.95 -23.42 35.53
C PRO A 15 -14.02 -21.98 34.99
N PRO A 16 -14.54 -21.03 35.77
CA PRO A 16 -14.62 -19.63 35.35
C PRO A 16 -13.20 -19.08 35.13
N MET A 17 -12.93 -18.58 33.93
CA MET A 17 -11.62 -18.01 33.58
C MET A 17 -11.25 -16.84 34.53
N PRO A 18 -9.97 -16.73 34.95
CA PRO A 18 -9.50 -15.62 35.78
C PRO A 18 -9.72 -14.26 35.10
N LYS A 19 -10.31 -13.30 35.80
CA LYS A 19 -10.64 -11.95 35.27
C LYS A 19 -9.40 -11.18 34.81
N GLU A 20 -8.20 -11.53 35.27
CA GLU A 20 -6.92 -10.93 34.89
C GLU A 20 -6.54 -11.19 33.43
N ASP A 21 -6.75 -12.40 32.92
CA ASP A 21 -6.45 -12.76 31.52
C ASP A 21 -7.34 -12.01 30.54
N ALA A 22 -8.59 -11.76 30.92
CA ALA A 22 -9.53 -10.98 30.11
C ALA A 22 -9.11 -9.50 30.03
N ARG A 23 -8.58 -8.93 31.12
CA ARG A 23 -8.09 -7.54 31.16
C ARG A 23 -6.78 -7.38 30.38
N ALA A 24 -5.85 -8.31 30.53
CA ALA A 24 -4.59 -8.32 29.78
C ALA A 24 -4.82 -8.49 28.26
N ARG A 25 -5.70 -9.42 27.85
CA ARG A 25 -6.09 -9.58 26.43
C ARG A 25 -6.82 -8.34 25.89
N ARG A 26 -7.66 -7.69 26.69
CA ARG A 26 -8.29 -6.41 26.31
C ARG A 26 -7.25 -5.30 26.11
N LEU A 27 -6.27 -5.19 27.00
CA LEU A 27 -5.20 -4.19 26.91
C LEU A 27 -4.27 -4.47 25.72
N ALA A 28 -3.90 -5.73 25.46
CA ALA A 28 -3.10 -6.14 24.32
C ALA A 28 -3.82 -5.87 22.98
N ARG A 29 -5.11 -6.23 22.87
CA ARG A 29 -5.95 -5.90 21.71
C ARG A 29 -6.07 -4.38 21.52
N ARG A 30 -6.15 -3.61 22.61
CA ARG A 30 -6.24 -2.14 22.56
C ARG A 30 -4.92 -1.50 22.14
N ARG A 31 -3.77 -2.01 22.57
CA ARG A 31 -2.44 -1.57 22.11
C ARG A 31 -2.18 -1.92 20.64
N ALA A 32 -2.52 -3.15 20.23
CA ALA A 32 -2.39 -3.55 18.82
C ALA A 32 -3.22 -2.63 17.90
N ARG A 33 -4.45 -2.28 18.32
CA ARG A 33 -5.34 -1.33 17.63
C ARG A 33 -4.89 0.15 17.61
N LEU A 34 -3.89 0.52 18.41
CA LEU A 34 -3.35 1.88 18.43
C LEU A 34 -2.13 2.00 17.51
N HIS A 35 -1.36 0.93 17.32
CA HIS A 35 -0.15 0.94 16.52
C HIS A 35 -0.40 0.82 15.01
N GLY A 36 -1.43 0.11 14.56
CA GLY A 36 -1.73 -0.06 13.12
C GLY A 36 -2.41 1.17 12.50
N GLY A 37 -3.26 1.87 13.25
CA GLY A 37 -3.84 3.14 12.80
C GLY A 37 -2.79 4.24 12.59
N LEU A 38 -1.78 4.31 13.48
CA LEU A 38 -0.70 5.29 13.39
C LEU A 38 0.21 5.06 12.18
N SER A 39 0.53 3.80 11.85
CA SER A 39 1.45 3.47 10.75
C SER A 39 0.89 3.87 9.38
N ALA A 40 -0.42 3.81 9.19
CA ALA A 40 -1.05 4.19 7.93
C ALA A 40 -1.13 5.70 7.70
N VAL A 41 -1.35 6.47 8.79
CA VAL A 41 -1.28 7.93 8.75
C VAL A 41 0.15 8.37 8.41
N VAL A 42 1.15 7.73 9.03
CA VAL A 42 2.56 7.98 8.73
C VAL A 42 2.86 7.62 7.27
N PHE A 43 2.43 6.45 6.79
CA PHE A 43 2.64 6.04 5.39
C PHE A 43 2.05 7.04 4.39
N THR A 44 0.80 7.47 4.61
CA THR A 44 0.13 8.45 3.74
C THR A 44 0.83 9.81 3.80
N GLY A 45 1.27 10.23 4.99
CA GLY A 45 2.05 11.45 5.17
C GLY A 45 3.40 11.40 4.44
N VAL A 46 4.10 10.26 4.48
CA VAL A 46 5.36 10.05 3.72
C VAL A 46 5.10 10.12 2.23
N LEU A 47 4.07 9.44 1.71
CA LEU A 47 3.73 9.47 0.29
C LEU A 47 3.41 10.89 -0.19
N LEU A 48 2.57 11.62 0.55
CA LEU A 48 2.25 13.02 0.24
C LEU A 48 3.49 13.93 0.35
N GLY A 49 4.37 13.67 1.31
CA GLY A 49 5.66 14.35 1.42
C GLY A 49 6.55 14.13 0.20
N LEU A 50 6.64 12.90 -0.30
CA LEU A 50 7.38 12.57 -1.53
C LEU A 50 6.79 13.27 -2.76
N ILE A 51 5.45 13.26 -2.90
CA ILE A 51 4.75 13.95 -3.99
C ILE A 51 5.01 15.46 -3.91
N SER A 52 4.91 16.04 -2.71
CA SER A 52 5.17 17.46 -2.50
C SER A 52 6.62 17.84 -2.80
N LEU A 53 7.60 17.02 -2.41
CA LEU A 53 9.02 17.25 -2.72
C LEU A 53 9.31 17.10 -4.22
N SER A 54 8.52 16.31 -4.94
CA SER A 54 8.68 16.08 -6.37
C SER A 54 8.17 17.24 -7.24
N ILE A 55 7.29 18.11 -6.73
CA ILE A 55 6.57 19.12 -7.54
C ILE A 55 7.04 20.52 -7.17
N LYS A 56 7.89 21.12 -8.02
CA LYS A 56 8.52 22.44 -7.78
C LYS A 56 7.53 23.60 -7.60
N THR A 57 6.33 23.50 -8.14
CA THR A 57 5.28 24.53 -8.14
C THR A 57 4.39 24.51 -6.89
N VAL A 58 4.40 23.41 -6.15
CA VAL A 58 3.73 23.26 -4.85
C VAL A 58 4.64 23.87 -3.78
N ALA A 59 4.73 25.20 -3.79
CA ALA A 59 5.40 25.94 -2.72
C ALA A 59 4.72 25.62 -1.37
N GLY A 60 5.53 25.52 -0.31
CA GLY A 60 5.24 24.82 0.95
C GLY A 60 3.85 25.04 1.58
N ASP A 61 3.23 26.21 1.43
CA ASP A 61 1.93 26.53 2.02
C ASP A 61 0.81 25.55 1.58
N LEU A 62 0.75 25.19 0.29
CA LEU A 62 -0.24 24.24 -0.21
C LEU A 62 0.01 22.83 0.33
N ALA A 63 1.29 22.42 0.42
CA ALA A 63 1.68 21.12 0.96
C ALA A 63 1.24 20.94 2.42
N PHE A 64 1.43 21.98 3.24
CA PHE A 64 0.96 21.98 4.63
C PHE A 64 -0.55 21.86 4.71
N VAL A 65 -1.30 22.59 3.87
CA VAL A 65 -2.76 22.49 3.84
C VAL A 65 -3.22 21.10 3.40
N LEU A 66 -2.61 20.52 2.36
CA LEU A 66 -2.90 19.16 1.89
C LEU A 66 -2.72 18.15 3.03
N LEU A 67 -1.54 18.14 3.66
CA LEU A 67 -1.20 17.23 4.77
C LEU A 67 -2.12 17.43 5.98
N ALA A 68 -2.34 18.68 6.40
CA ALA A 68 -3.21 19.00 7.53
C ALA A 68 -4.65 18.56 7.27
N THR A 69 -5.17 18.78 6.06
CA THR A 69 -6.52 18.38 5.68
C THR A 69 -6.66 16.86 5.70
N VAL A 70 -5.69 16.12 5.15
CA VAL A 70 -5.70 14.65 5.21
C VAL A 70 -5.74 14.18 6.67
N ALA A 71 -4.86 14.71 7.51
CA ALA A 71 -4.81 14.35 8.93
C ALA A 71 -6.12 14.63 9.66
N ILE A 72 -6.73 15.80 9.42
CA ILE A 72 -8.01 16.21 10.01
C ILE A 72 -9.16 15.29 9.55
N VAL A 73 -9.26 15.04 8.25
CA VAL A 73 -10.32 14.17 7.69
C VAL A 73 -10.20 12.76 8.25
N VAL A 74 -8.99 12.20 8.25
CA VAL A 74 -8.72 10.87 8.80
C VAL A 74 -9.07 10.81 10.29
N TYR A 75 -8.69 11.84 11.07
CA TYR A 75 -9.03 11.94 12.49
C TYR A 75 -10.54 11.98 12.75
N ILE A 76 -11.28 12.80 11.99
CA ILE A 76 -12.73 12.95 12.10
C ILE A 76 -13.42 11.61 11.78
N PHE A 77 -13.01 10.95 10.69
CA PHE A 77 -13.57 9.66 10.31
C PHE A 77 -13.27 8.56 11.32
N HIS A 78 -12.06 8.53 11.89
CA HIS A 78 -11.70 7.59 12.94
C HIS A 78 -12.58 7.75 14.20
N ARG A 79 -12.99 8.99 14.51
CA ARG A 79 -13.95 9.28 15.59
C ARG A 79 -15.40 8.92 15.23
N LEU A 80 -15.82 9.18 13.99
CA LEU A 80 -17.20 8.97 13.52
C LEU A 80 -17.54 7.50 13.32
N PHE A 81 -16.60 6.77 12.73
CA PHE A 81 -16.71 5.35 12.41
C PHE A 81 -15.56 4.63 13.11
N PRO A 82 -15.77 4.18 14.37
CA PRO A 82 -14.83 3.27 15.03
C PRO A 82 -14.90 1.88 14.36
N GLY A 83 -14.54 1.82 13.07
CA GLY A 83 -14.31 0.60 12.30
C GLY A 83 -12.85 0.17 12.41
N GLY A 84 -12.52 -1.00 11.85
CA GLY A 84 -11.17 -1.57 11.89
C GLY A 84 -10.09 -0.63 11.34
N GLU A 85 -8.85 -0.78 11.81
CA GLU A 85 -7.71 0.06 11.41
C GLU A 85 -7.60 0.23 9.89
N PHE A 86 -7.88 -0.85 9.15
CA PHE A 86 -7.84 -0.90 7.68
C PHE A 86 -8.79 0.08 6.97
N PHE A 87 -9.91 0.47 7.59
CA PHE A 87 -10.76 1.53 7.05
C PHE A 87 -10.02 2.88 7.03
N THR A 88 -9.27 3.17 8.10
CA THR A 88 -8.49 4.41 8.22
C THR A 88 -7.37 4.42 7.16
N ILE A 89 -6.76 3.26 6.90
CA ILE A 89 -5.76 3.07 5.84
C ILE A 89 -6.36 3.31 4.45
N ALA A 90 -7.51 2.67 4.16
CA ALA A 90 -8.20 2.82 2.89
C ALA A 90 -8.59 4.28 2.63
N LEU A 91 -9.11 4.96 3.65
CA LEU A 91 -9.46 6.38 3.58
C LEU A 91 -8.23 7.24 3.28
N ALA A 92 -7.14 7.05 4.02
CA ALA A 92 -5.93 7.84 3.86
C ALA A 92 -5.33 7.66 2.44
N ASN A 93 -5.28 6.43 1.93
CA ASN A 93 -4.85 6.14 0.55
C ASN A 93 -5.76 6.81 -0.49
N PHE A 94 -7.08 6.77 -0.30
CA PHE A 94 -8.03 7.39 -1.23
C PHE A 94 -7.88 8.91 -1.27
N ILE A 95 -7.67 9.55 -0.12
CA ILE A 95 -7.37 10.99 -0.04
C ILE A 95 -6.02 11.30 -0.71
N GLY A 96 -5.01 10.42 -0.55
CA GLY A 96 -3.73 10.55 -1.23
C GLY A 96 -3.83 10.51 -2.76
N ILE A 97 -4.63 9.58 -3.29
CA ILE A 97 -4.94 9.51 -4.73
C ILE A 97 -5.65 10.78 -5.19
N TYR A 98 -6.67 11.24 -4.45
CA TYR A 98 -7.36 12.50 -4.74
C TYR A 98 -6.41 13.69 -4.74
N ALA A 99 -5.51 13.81 -3.75
CA ALA A 99 -4.50 14.86 -3.69
C ALA A 99 -3.56 14.85 -4.89
N SER A 100 -3.13 13.65 -5.32
CA SER A 100 -2.26 13.48 -6.49
C SER A 100 -2.96 13.97 -7.77
N ILE A 101 -4.22 13.55 -7.97
CA ILE A 101 -5.03 13.97 -9.12
C ILE A 101 -5.31 15.48 -9.07
N PHE A 102 -5.60 16.03 -7.90
CA PHE A 102 -5.85 17.45 -7.71
C PHE A 102 -4.64 18.29 -8.11
N VAL A 103 -3.44 17.92 -7.67
CA VAL A 103 -2.22 18.64 -8.05
C VAL A 103 -1.98 18.55 -9.55
N LEU A 104 -2.11 17.36 -10.15
CA LEU A 104 -2.01 17.17 -11.60
C LEU A 104 -3.03 18.05 -12.36
N PHE A 105 -4.25 18.15 -11.85
CA PHE A 105 -5.32 18.94 -12.44
C PHE A 105 -5.05 20.45 -12.38
N VAL A 106 -4.58 20.93 -11.23
CA VAL A 106 -4.23 22.35 -11.05
C VAL A 106 -3.01 22.73 -11.88
N GLU A 107 -1.98 21.89 -11.91
CA GLU A 107 -0.77 22.11 -12.70
C GLU A 107 -1.04 22.03 -14.20
N GLY A 108 -1.94 21.14 -14.64
CA GLY A 108 -2.34 21.01 -16.03
C GLY A 108 -3.16 22.18 -16.55
N ASN A 109 -4.19 22.60 -15.79
CA ASN A 109 -5.24 23.49 -16.30
C ASN A 109 -5.33 24.86 -15.61
N PHE A 110 -4.76 25.02 -14.42
CA PHE A 110 -5.03 26.15 -13.52
C PHE A 110 -3.76 26.79 -12.93
N LYS A 111 -2.72 26.95 -13.75
CA LYS A 111 -1.40 27.45 -13.34
C LYS A 111 -1.40 28.85 -12.71
N THR A 112 -2.39 29.69 -13.04
CA THR A 112 -2.47 31.08 -12.56
C THR A 112 -3.19 31.25 -11.22
N LEU A 113 -3.66 30.16 -10.60
CA LEU A 113 -4.39 30.23 -9.33
C LEU A 113 -3.46 30.53 -8.17
N THR A 114 -3.93 31.36 -7.24
CA THR A 114 -3.23 31.60 -5.97
C THR A 114 -3.29 30.35 -5.08
N PRO A 115 -2.26 30.12 -4.22
CA PRO A 115 -2.24 28.96 -3.32
C PRO A 115 -3.48 28.86 -2.42
N MET A 116 -4.03 29.99 -1.99
CA MET A 116 -5.22 30.04 -1.14
C MET A 116 -6.48 29.53 -1.86
N VAL A 117 -6.65 29.86 -3.14
CA VAL A 117 -7.79 29.37 -3.94
C VAL A 117 -7.65 27.86 -4.15
N GLN A 118 -6.44 27.39 -4.45
CA GLN A 118 -6.16 25.96 -4.59
C GLN A 118 -6.44 25.21 -3.28
N ALA A 119 -6.01 25.75 -2.13
CA ALA A 119 -6.29 25.22 -0.80
C ALA A 119 -7.80 25.09 -0.54
N VAL A 120 -8.58 26.15 -0.81
CA VAL A 120 -10.05 26.12 -0.66
C VAL A 120 -10.68 25.08 -1.57
N GLY A 121 -10.25 25.00 -2.83
CA GLY A 121 -10.74 24.01 -3.79
C GLY A 121 -10.43 22.58 -3.37
N PHE A 122 -9.25 22.33 -2.78
CA PHE A 122 -8.86 21.02 -2.28
C PHE A 122 -9.73 20.56 -1.10
N VAL A 123 -9.97 21.46 -0.14
CA VAL A 123 -10.69 21.16 1.10
C VAL A 123 -12.19 20.94 0.86
N MET A 124 -12.79 21.61 -0.12
CA MET A 124 -14.24 21.64 -0.29
C MET A 124 -14.87 20.24 -0.56
N PRO A 125 -14.37 19.41 -1.50
CA PRO A 125 -14.91 18.07 -1.70
C PRO A 125 -14.72 17.15 -0.48
N LEU A 126 -13.59 17.31 0.24
CA LEU A 126 -13.32 16.54 1.45
C LEU A 126 -14.26 16.93 2.60
N ALA A 127 -14.53 18.22 2.77
CA ALA A 127 -15.52 18.70 3.73
C ALA A 127 -16.92 18.21 3.39
N ALA A 128 -17.31 18.22 2.11
CA ALA A 128 -18.57 17.67 1.63
C ALA A 128 -18.67 16.15 1.88
N PHE A 129 -17.58 15.42 1.68
CA PHE A 129 -17.51 14.00 2.00
C PHE A 129 -17.71 13.73 3.50
N VAL A 130 -16.98 14.44 4.37
CA VAL A 130 -17.12 14.35 5.84
C VAL A 130 -18.54 14.69 6.27
N GLY A 131 -19.09 15.80 5.78
CA GLY A 131 -20.45 16.25 6.10
C GLY A 131 -21.52 15.25 5.66
N GLY A 132 -21.38 14.70 4.46
CA GLY A 132 -22.29 13.68 3.93
C GLY A 132 -22.23 12.37 4.71
N ALA A 133 -21.03 11.92 5.07
CA ALA A 133 -20.82 10.75 5.91
C ALA A 133 -21.39 10.96 7.33
N TYR A 134 -21.22 12.15 7.91
CA TYR A 134 -21.80 12.53 9.20
C TYR A 134 -23.34 12.51 9.15
N TRP A 135 -23.95 13.08 8.11
CA TRP A 135 -25.41 13.11 7.95
C TRP A 135 -26.00 11.69 7.87
N LYS A 136 -25.34 10.80 7.13
CA LYS A 136 -25.83 9.43 6.88
C LYS A 136 -25.27 8.41 7.89
N ARG A 137 -24.68 8.87 9.01
CA ARG A 137 -23.98 8.04 10.00
C ARG A 137 -24.79 6.84 10.52
N HIS A 138 -26.10 7.00 10.71
CA HIS A 138 -26.96 5.93 11.24
C HIS A 138 -27.10 4.78 10.24
N ALA A 139 -27.21 5.08 8.93
CA ALA A 139 -27.30 4.07 7.88
C ALA A 139 -25.97 3.33 7.66
N VAL A 140 -24.84 4.03 7.79
CA VAL A 140 -23.50 3.45 7.65
C VAL A 140 -23.14 2.58 8.86
N ARG A 141 -23.46 3.02 10.08
CA ARG A 141 -23.11 2.29 11.32
C ARG A 141 -23.80 0.92 11.41
N THR A 142 -25.02 0.77 10.91
CA THR A 142 -25.73 -0.52 10.87
C THR A 142 -25.04 -1.53 9.93
N ILE A 143 -24.39 -1.05 8.87
CA ILE A 143 -23.65 -1.90 7.92
C ILE A 143 -22.32 -2.36 8.53
N VAL A 144 -21.62 -1.49 9.26
CA VAL A 144 -20.37 -1.85 9.97
C VAL A 144 -20.58 -2.96 11.00
N LEU A 145 -21.75 -3.00 11.65
CA LEU A 145 -22.04 -3.97 12.71
C LEU A 145 -22.42 -5.37 12.22
N THR A 146 -22.68 -5.55 10.92
CA THR A 146 -23.14 -6.84 10.40
C THR A 146 -22.02 -7.79 9.97
N ASP A 147 -20.76 -7.36 9.85
CA ASP A 147 -19.58 -8.21 9.56
C ASP A 147 -19.75 -9.25 8.43
N VAL A 148 -20.74 -9.09 7.54
CA VAL A 148 -21.00 -9.99 6.42
C VAL A 148 -20.49 -9.33 5.15
N LEU A 149 -19.38 -9.87 4.62
CA LEU A 149 -18.97 -9.67 3.23
C LEU A 149 -20.16 -10.02 2.33
N ARG A 150 -20.77 -9.02 1.66
CA ARG A 150 -21.91 -9.26 0.78
C ARG A 150 -21.43 -10.06 -0.44
N PRO A 151 -21.87 -11.32 -0.63
CA PRO A 151 -21.53 -12.07 -1.82
C PRO A 151 -22.28 -11.47 -3.02
N GLY A 152 -21.56 -11.00 -4.04
CA GLY A 152 -22.13 -10.75 -5.37
C GLY A 152 -22.87 -9.42 -5.64
N GLY A 153 -22.72 -8.40 -4.80
CA GLY A 153 -23.43 -7.12 -4.98
C GLY A 153 -22.69 -6.07 -5.84
N ARG A 154 -22.55 -6.30 -7.16
CA ARG A 154 -22.26 -5.27 -8.19
C ARG A 154 -21.05 -4.34 -7.97
N PHE A 155 -19.84 -4.89 -8.07
CA PHE A 155 -18.58 -4.13 -8.13
C PHE A 155 -18.57 -3.09 -9.28
N ASP A 156 -19.32 -3.35 -10.36
CA ASP A 156 -19.52 -2.48 -11.53
C ASP A 156 -20.19 -1.15 -11.16
N ARG A 157 -21.16 -1.15 -10.24
CA ARG A 157 -21.88 0.08 -9.86
C ARG A 157 -21.13 0.95 -8.88
N ILE A 158 -20.11 0.40 -8.22
CA ILE A 158 -19.26 1.12 -7.26
C ILE A 158 -18.41 2.17 -7.95
N PHE A 159 -18.06 2.05 -9.24
CA PHE A 159 -17.27 3.08 -9.93
C PHE A 159 -18.12 4.09 -10.71
N LEU A 160 -19.41 3.83 -10.89
CA LEU A 160 -20.30 4.73 -11.64
C LEU A 160 -20.42 6.11 -11.01
N TRP A 161 -20.23 6.24 -9.70
CA TRP A 161 -20.25 7.54 -9.04
C TRP A 161 -19.03 8.41 -9.32
N LEU A 162 -17.93 7.83 -9.81
CA LEU A 162 -16.77 8.60 -10.26
C LEU A 162 -16.99 9.24 -11.62
N LEU A 163 -17.91 8.71 -12.44
CA LEU A 163 -18.16 9.22 -13.80
C LEU A 163 -18.46 10.73 -13.83
N PRO A 164 -19.33 11.30 -12.97
CA PRO A 164 -19.55 12.74 -12.94
C PRO A 164 -18.29 13.53 -12.59
N VAL A 165 -17.46 13.03 -11.66
CA VAL A 165 -16.21 13.70 -11.26
C VAL A 165 -15.19 13.68 -12.40
N ILE A 166 -15.05 12.53 -13.06
CA ILE A 166 -14.18 12.36 -14.23
C ILE A 166 -14.69 13.24 -15.38
N ALA A 167 -16.00 13.29 -15.62
CA ALA A 167 -16.60 14.12 -16.66
C ALA A 167 -16.33 15.61 -16.40
N ILE A 168 -16.51 16.09 -15.16
CA ILE A 168 -16.18 17.47 -14.79
C ILE A 168 -14.70 17.76 -15.04
N GLY A 169 -13.80 16.87 -14.60
CA GLY A 169 -12.36 17.01 -14.85
C GLY A 169 -12.00 17.04 -16.33
N PHE A 170 -12.57 16.13 -17.13
CA PHE A 170 -12.34 16.06 -18.58
C PHE A 170 -12.87 17.29 -19.32
N LEU A 171 -14.07 17.76 -18.96
CA LEU A 171 -14.65 19.01 -19.47
C LEU A 171 -13.72 20.21 -19.23
N THR A 172 -12.91 20.17 -18.17
CA THR A 172 -11.98 21.27 -17.88
C THR A 172 -10.76 21.27 -18.79
N PHE A 173 -10.29 20.10 -19.24
CA PHE A 173 -9.20 19.98 -20.24
C PHE A 173 -9.63 20.40 -21.65
N LEU A 174 -10.93 20.31 -21.96
CA LEU A 174 -11.48 20.73 -23.25
C LEU A 174 -11.62 22.26 -23.39
N MET A 175 -11.44 23.02 -22.31
CA MET A 175 -11.55 24.49 -22.36
C MET A 175 -10.22 25.15 -22.74
N PRO A 176 -10.22 26.15 -23.65
CA PRO A 176 -9.02 26.91 -23.99
C PRO A 176 -8.61 27.80 -22.79
N GLY A 177 -7.74 27.30 -21.93
CA GLY A 177 -7.26 28.03 -20.75
C GLY A 177 -6.30 29.19 -21.05
N HIS A 178 -5.82 29.32 -22.29
CA HIS A 178 -4.77 30.28 -22.64
C HIS A 178 -5.25 31.74 -22.83
N ASP A 179 -6.54 31.98 -23.10
CA ASP A 179 -7.07 33.34 -23.40
C ASP A 179 -8.04 33.89 -22.34
N LEU A 180 -8.28 33.15 -21.25
CA LEU A 180 -9.22 33.55 -20.21
C LEU A 180 -8.57 34.50 -19.20
N ALA A 181 -9.29 35.57 -18.82
CA ALA A 181 -8.86 36.45 -17.75
C ALA A 181 -8.67 35.66 -16.43
N PRO A 182 -7.67 35.99 -15.58
CA PRO A 182 -7.39 35.25 -14.34
C PRO A 182 -8.60 35.10 -13.41
N ALA A 183 -9.48 36.11 -13.38
CA ALA A 183 -10.72 36.07 -12.62
C ALA A 183 -11.74 35.04 -13.15
N ALA A 184 -11.81 34.84 -14.47
CA ALA A 184 -12.66 33.83 -15.09
C ALA A 184 -12.15 32.41 -14.78
N VAL A 185 -10.83 32.21 -14.86
CA VAL A 185 -10.16 30.94 -14.49
C VAL A 185 -10.46 30.56 -13.04
N THR A 186 -10.41 31.54 -12.13
CA THR A 186 -10.73 31.34 -10.70
C THR A 186 -12.18 30.94 -10.48
N LYS A 187 -13.13 31.62 -11.14
CA LYS A 187 -14.56 31.29 -11.05
C LYS A 187 -14.85 29.89 -11.60
N LEU A 188 -14.26 29.54 -12.74
CA LEU A 188 -14.42 28.23 -13.36
C LEU A 188 -13.90 27.12 -12.45
N PHE A 189 -12.71 27.30 -11.87
CA PHE A 189 -12.14 26.37 -10.91
C PHE A 189 -13.07 26.16 -9.71
N LEU A 190 -13.53 27.25 -9.08
CA LEU A 190 -14.43 27.16 -7.92
C LEU A 190 -15.77 26.52 -8.28
N LEU A 191 -16.34 26.83 -9.44
CA LEU A 191 -17.56 26.20 -9.94
C LEU A 191 -17.38 24.68 -10.09
N ALA A 192 -16.27 24.24 -10.69
CA ALA A 192 -15.94 22.83 -10.83
C ALA A 192 -15.80 22.15 -9.45
N MET A 193 -15.11 22.79 -8.50
CA MET A 193 -14.93 22.27 -7.14
C MET A 193 -16.27 22.20 -6.38
N VAL A 194 -17.17 23.16 -6.55
CA VAL A 194 -18.53 23.13 -5.99
C VAL A 194 -19.33 21.98 -6.60
N ALA A 195 -19.30 21.81 -7.92
CA ALA A 195 -20.00 20.74 -8.60
C ALA A 195 -19.50 19.35 -8.12
N ILE A 196 -18.19 19.16 -8.04
CA ILE A 196 -17.58 17.95 -7.48
C ILE A 196 -18.02 17.75 -6.03
N SER A 197 -18.02 18.81 -5.21
CA SER A 197 -18.43 18.74 -3.81
C SER A 197 -19.89 18.32 -3.63
N LEU A 198 -20.80 18.80 -4.49
CA LEU A 198 -22.21 18.39 -4.46
C LEU A 198 -22.39 16.91 -4.84
N VAL A 199 -21.68 16.45 -5.88
CA VAL A 199 -21.65 15.03 -6.26
C VAL A 199 -21.15 14.18 -5.10
N VAL A 200 -20.01 14.56 -4.51
CA VAL A 200 -19.39 13.86 -3.38
C VAL A 200 -20.31 13.84 -2.16
N LEU A 201 -21.01 14.94 -1.86
CA LEU A 201 -21.99 15.00 -0.76
C LEU A 201 -23.12 13.99 -0.98
N PHE A 202 -23.65 13.91 -2.20
CA PHE A 202 -24.74 13.01 -2.58
C PHE A 202 -24.32 11.54 -2.46
N VAL A 203 -23.14 11.21 -2.99
CA VAL A 203 -22.60 9.85 -3.07
C VAL A 203 -21.85 9.44 -1.79
N SER A 204 -21.64 10.36 -0.84
CA SER A 204 -20.83 10.15 0.39
C SER A 204 -21.07 8.83 1.13
N ARG A 205 -22.30 8.32 1.12
CA ARG A 205 -22.67 7.00 1.67
C ARG A 205 -22.03 5.85 0.91
N ASP A 206 -22.12 5.85 -0.41
CA ASP A 206 -21.59 4.76 -1.25
C ASP A 206 -20.06 4.76 -1.18
N ILE A 207 -19.44 5.94 -1.14
CA ILE A 207 -18.00 6.10 -0.90
C ILE A 207 -17.62 5.50 0.47
N ALA A 208 -18.36 5.83 1.54
CA ALA A 208 -18.08 5.31 2.88
C ALA A 208 -18.23 3.78 2.96
N ILE A 209 -19.24 3.20 2.31
CA ILE A 209 -19.41 1.74 2.24
C ILE A 209 -18.26 1.10 1.45
N PHE A 210 -17.91 1.67 0.30
CA PHE A 210 -16.77 1.20 -0.49
C PHE A 210 -15.46 1.23 0.28
N LEU A 211 -15.20 2.29 1.05
CA LEU A 211 -14.01 2.39 1.90
C LEU A 211 -14.02 1.34 3.02
N LEU A 212 -15.19 1.00 3.57
CA LEU A 212 -15.34 -0.06 4.56
C LEU A 212 -15.06 -1.44 3.94
N ASP A 213 -15.68 -1.75 2.80
CA ASP A 213 -15.47 -3.01 2.09
C ASP A 213 -14.00 -3.16 1.67
N THR A 214 -13.40 -2.08 1.13
CA THR A 214 -11.98 -2.02 0.77
C THR A 214 -11.08 -2.17 1.99
N GLY A 215 -11.45 -1.58 3.13
CA GLY A 215 -10.76 -1.77 4.40
C GLY A 215 -10.76 -3.24 4.84
N LEU A 216 -11.89 -3.92 4.76
CA LEU A 216 -11.99 -5.35 5.09
C LEU A 216 -11.19 -6.23 4.11
N LEU A 217 -11.19 -5.90 2.82
CA LEU A 217 -10.35 -6.57 1.82
C LEU A 217 -8.86 -6.35 2.11
N PHE A 218 -8.47 -5.13 2.49
CA PHE A 218 -7.10 -4.84 2.91
C PHE A 218 -6.73 -5.60 4.18
N GLU A 219 -7.63 -5.77 5.14
CA GLU A 219 -7.39 -6.60 6.33
C GLU A 219 -6.99 -8.03 5.93
N GLY A 220 -7.79 -8.67 5.07
CA GLY A 220 -7.49 -10.01 4.57
C GLY A 220 -6.18 -10.08 3.79
N PHE A 221 -5.91 -9.09 2.93
CA PHE A 221 -4.69 -9.01 2.14
C PHE A 221 -3.44 -8.77 3.00
N PHE A 222 -3.47 -7.79 3.92
CA PHE A 222 -2.33 -7.48 4.79
C PHE A 222 -2.05 -8.62 5.76
N GLN A 223 -3.09 -9.29 6.27
CA GLN A 223 -2.88 -10.51 7.05
C GLN A 223 -2.22 -11.60 6.20
N ALA A 224 -2.56 -11.72 4.92
CA ALA A 224 -1.89 -12.63 4.00
C ALA A 224 -0.44 -12.23 3.69
N ALA A 225 -0.18 -10.94 3.47
CA ALA A 225 1.16 -10.40 3.23
C ALA A 225 2.05 -10.52 4.48
N ALA A 226 1.54 -10.22 5.67
CA ALA A 226 2.25 -10.36 6.94
C ALA A 226 2.74 -11.79 7.19
N ARG A 227 1.97 -12.80 6.78
CA ARG A 227 2.39 -14.21 6.82
C ARG A 227 3.56 -14.51 5.89
N LEU A 228 3.74 -13.74 4.82
CA LEU A 228 4.84 -13.88 3.87
C LEU A 228 6.11 -13.14 4.32
N VAL A 229 6.03 -12.22 5.29
CA VAL A 229 7.18 -11.41 5.70
C VAL A 229 8.33 -12.28 6.24
N VAL A 230 8.03 -13.24 7.11
CA VAL A 230 9.04 -14.14 7.69
C VAL A 230 9.73 -14.99 6.61
N PRO A 231 9.02 -15.76 5.76
CA PRO A 231 9.67 -16.54 4.72
C PRO A 231 10.35 -15.66 3.66
N ALA A 232 9.80 -14.48 3.33
CA ALA A 232 10.45 -13.53 2.42
C ALA A 232 11.77 -12.98 3.00
N PHE A 233 11.80 -12.66 4.29
CA PHE A 233 13.02 -12.20 4.96
C PHE A 233 14.08 -13.29 5.01
N ALA A 234 13.69 -14.52 5.31
CA ALA A 234 14.59 -15.67 5.24
C ALA A 234 15.14 -15.87 3.82
N PHE A 235 14.27 -15.87 2.81
CA PHE A 235 14.65 -15.97 1.40
C PHE A 235 15.62 -14.85 1.00
N LEU A 236 15.31 -13.59 1.34
CA LEU A 236 16.15 -12.43 1.04
C LEU A 236 17.52 -12.52 1.72
N THR A 237 17.58 -13.06 2.94
CA THR A 237 18.83 -13.28 3.65
C THR A 237 19.73 -14.27 2.92
N PHE A 238 19.18 -15.42 2.50
CA PHE A 238 19.93 -16.41 1.71
C PHE A 238 20.29 -15.91 0.32
N TYR A 239 19.38 -15.17 -0.33
CA TYR A 239 19.62 -14.55 -1.63
C TYR A 239 20.78 -13.56 -1.55
N SER A 240 20.77 -12.67 -0.55
CA SER A 240 21.85 -11.69 -0.32
C SER A 240 23.16 -12.37 0.03
N LEU A 241 23.13 -13.44 0.85
CA LEU A 241 24.32 -14.22 1.17
C LEU A 241 24.93 -14.85 -0.08
N LEU A 242 24.11 -15.43 -0.95
CA LEU A 242 24.57 -16.03 -2.21
C LEU A 242 25.23 -14.96 -3.09
N VAL A 243 24.60 -13.79 -3.23
CA VAL A 243 25.18 -12.65 -3.97
C VAL A 243 26.56 -12.27 -3.42
N ILE A 244 26.69 -12.12 -2.10
CA ILE A 244 27.95 -11.73 -1.47
C ILE A 244 29.02 -12.82 -1.61
N VAL A 245 28.64 -14.09 -1.46
CA VAL A 245 29.57 -15.22 -1.60
C VAL A 245 30.10 -15.30 -3.02
N PHE A 246 29.24 -15.24 -4.04
CA PHE A 246 29.67 -15.31 -5.44
C PHE A 246 30.44 -14.06 -5.87
N ALA A 247 30.03 -12.87 -5.44
CA ALA A 247 30.80 -11.65 -5.62
C ALA A 247 32.23 -11.76 -5.05
N SER A 248 32.36 -12.42 -3.89
CA SER A 248 33.67 -12.69 -3.28
C SER A 248 34.45 -13.75 -4.06
N LEU A 249 33.81 -14.81 -4.56
CA LEU A 249 34.46 -15.81 -5.39
C LEU A 249 35.00 -15.23 -6.69
N TYR A 250 34.27 -14.30 -7.33
CA TYR A 250 34.71 -13.63 -8.55
C TYR A 250 35.94 -12.75 -8.32
N THR A 251 35.96 -11.95 -7.25
CA THR A 251 37.14 -11.13 -6.94
C THR A 251 38.33 -11.97 -6.47
N ILE A 252 38.10 -13.06 -5.72
CA ILE A 252 39.15 -14.00 -5.35
C ILE A 252 39.73 -14.66 -6.61
N LEU A 253 38.88 -15.08 -7.55
CA LEU A 253 39.32 -15.68 -8.79
C LEU A 253 40.27 -14.76 -9.57
N ASP A 254 39.88 -13.50 -9.79
CA ASP A 254 40.72 -12.51 -10.48
C ASP A 254 41.98 -12.18 -9.69
N ARG A 255 41.90 -12.12 -8.36
CA ARG A 255 43.07 -11.83 -7.52
C ARG A 255 44.20 -12.88 -7.64
N PHE A 256 43.87 -14.13 -7.92
CA PHE A 256 44.82 -15.24 -7.91
C PHE A 256 45.09 -15.86 -9.29
N THR A 257 44.53 -15.29 -10.35
CA THR A 257 44.62 -15.88 -11.70
C THR A 257 44.97 -14.82 -12.74
N ASP A 258 46.02 -15.07 -13.50
CA ASP A 258 46.34 -14.34 -14.74
C ASP A 258 46.08 -15.27 -15.94
N PRO A 259 45.45 -14.80 -17.04
CA PRO A 259 44.97 -13.44 -17.36
C PRO A 259 43.56 -13.12 -16.78
N PRO A 260 43.06 -11.87 -16.94
CA PRO A 260 41.76 -11.45 -16.39
C PRO A 260 40.59 -12.35 -16.78
N ASN A 261 39.72 -12.66 -15.81
CA ASN A 261 38.63 -13.62 -16.03
C ASN A 261 37.34 -12.98 -16.54
N PHE A 262 37.22 -11.65 -16.53
CA PHE A 262 36.04 -10.92 -16.94
C PHE A 262 36.34 -9.91 -18.05
N VAL A 263 35.34 -9.69 -18.92
CA VAL A 263 35.29 -8.56 -19.85
C VAL A 263 34.27 -7.57 -19.31
N ILE A 264 34.71 -6.33 -19.09
CA ILE A 264 33.87 -5.24 -18.56
C ILE A 264 33.92 -4.10 -19.57
N ASP A 265 32.76 -3.66 -20.06
CA ASP A 265 32.63 -2.65 -21.12
C ASP A 265 33.48 -2.97 -22.37
N GLY A 266 33.55 -4.26 -22.72
CA GLY A 266 34.28 -4.74 -23.88
C GLY A 266 35.80 -4.85 -23.71
N ARG A 267 36.35 -4.65 -22.51
CA ARG A 267 37.79 -4.79 -22.22
C ARG A 267 38.07 -5.87 -21.16
N PRO A 268 39.02 -6.80 -21.40
CA PRO A 268 39.48 -7.73 -20.37
C PRO A 268 40.22 -6.97 -19.27
N ARG A 269 39.73 -7.06 -18.02
CA ARG A 269 40.36 -6.49 -16.83
C ARG A 269 39.80 -7.14 -15.56
N ASP A 270 40.49 -6.92 -14.45
CA ASP A 270 40.05 -7.41 -13.15
C ASP A 270 38.73 -6.74 -12.72
N ILE A 271 37.85 -7.55 -12.14
CA ILE A 271 36.58 -7.10 -11.59
C ILE A 271 36.77 -6.53 -10.18
N THR A 272 36.19 -5.35 -9.93
CA THR A 272 36.15 -4.79 -8.58
C THR A 272 35.04 -5.44 -7.75
N PHE A 273 35.10 -5.35 -6.42
CA PHE A 273 34.07 -5.93 -5.55
C PHE A 273 32.65 -5.34 -5.76
N PRO A 274 32.46 -4.01 -5.97
CA PRO A 274 31.14 -3.49 -6.32
C PRO A 274 30.63 -4.02 -7.66
N GLU A 275 31.51 -4.16 -8.66
CA GLU A 275 31.17 -4.73 -9.96
C GLU A 275 30.82 -6.22 -9.86
N SER A 276 31.49 -6.98 -8.99
CA SER A 276 31.18 -8.39 -8.77
C SER A 276 29.88 -8.59 -8.00
N LEU A 277 29.56 -7.72 -7.03
CA LEU A 277 28.24 -7.67 -6.39
C LEU A 277 27.13 -7.37 -7.40
N TYR A 278 27.36 -6.38 -8.26
CA TYR A 278 26.43 -6.04 -9.33
C TYR A 278 26.25 -7.21 -10.31
N PHE A 279 27.34 -7.79 -10.81
CA PHE A 279 27.33 -8.94 -11.73
C PHE A 279 26.58 -10.14 -11.11
N SER A 280 26.88 -10.48 -9.87
CA SER A 280 26.21 -11.56 -9.15
C SER A 280 24.72 -11.27 -8.95
N LEU A 281 24.34 -10.04 -8.58
CA LEU A 281 22.94 -9.65 -8.44
C LEU A 281 22.16 -9.74 -9.75
N VAL A 282 22.71 -9.25 -10.87
CA VAL A 282 22.04 -9.29 -12.19
C VAL A 282 22.01 -10.70 -12.79
N THR A 283 22.99 -11.55 -12.44
CA THR A 283 23.02 -12.96 -12.81
C THR A 283 21.96 -13.74 -12.05
N LEU A 284 21.91 -13.58 -10.73
CA LEU A 284 20.96 -14.28 -9.85
C LEU A 284 19.51 -13.86 -10.07
N SER A 285 19.29 -12.58 -10.44
CA SER A 285 17.98 -12.07 -10.83
C SER A 285 17.61 -12.39 -12.27
N THR A 286 18.49 -13.05 -13.03
CA THR A 286 18.32 -13.41 -14.45
C THR A 286 18.15 -12.23 -15.41
N VAL A 287 18.50 -11.02 -14.97
CA VAL A 287 18.42 -9.80 -15.79
C VAL A 287 19.55 -9.75 -16.83
N GLY A 288 20.80 -9.97 -16.39
CA GLY A 288 21.97 -10.10 -17.26
C GLY A 288 22.14 -9.01 -18.32
N TYR A 289 22.37 -7.75 -17.93
CA TYR A 289 22.51 -6.63 -18.88
C TYR A 289 23.63 -6.80 -19.92
N GLY A 290 24.65 -7.62 -19.63
CA GLY A 290 25.71 -7.98 -20.57
C GLY A 290 26.89 -7.00 -20.62
N ASP A 291 26.92 -6.01 -19.74
CA ASP A 291 28.02 -5.07 -19.50
C ASP A 291 29.23 -5.73 -18.81
N ILE A 292 29.00 -6.77 -18.00
CA ILE A 292 30.04 -7.62 -17.40
C ILE A 292 29.82 -9.07 -17.85
N GLN A 293 30.87 -9.70 -18.40
CA GLN A 293 30.79 -11.05 -18.96
C GLN A 293 31.96 -11.94 -18.49
N PRO A 294 31.71 -13.18 -18.05
CA PRO A 294 32.77 -14.14 -17.74
C PRO A 294 33.48 -14.60 -19.03
N HIS A 295 34.77 -14.33 -19.11
CA HIS A 295 35.61 -14.56 -20.27
C HIS A 295 36.24 -15.96 -20.26
N THR A 296 36.71 -16.41 -19.10
CA THR A 296 37.45 -17.68 -18.94
C THR A 296 36.53 -18.87 -18.65
N GLY A 297 37.01 -20.09 -18.91
CA GLY A 297 36.24 -21.31 -18.61
C GLY A 297 35.88 -21.46 -17.13
N PHE A 298 36.78 -21.04 -16.23
CA PHE A 298 36.55 -21.16 -14.79
C PHE A 298 35.57 -20.11 -14.26
N SER A 299 35.65 -18.84 -14.70
CA SER A 299 34.63 -17.83 -14.36
C SER A 299 33.24 -18.22 -14.87
N ARG A 300 33.14 -18.80 -16.07
CA ARG A 300 31.89 -19.36 -16.61
C ARG A 300 31.35 -20.53 -15.76
N LEU A 301 32.23 -21.39 -15.24
CA LEU A 301 31.82 -22.48 -14.36
C LEU A 301 31.28 -21.97 -13.02
N ILE A 302 31.93 -20.97 -12.42
CA ILE A 302 31.44 -20.33 -11.20
C ILE A 302 30.07 -19.68 -11.47
N ALA A 303 29.93 -18.93 -12.57
CA ALA A 303 28.67 -18.32 -12.97
C ALA A 303 27.56 -19.35 -13.24
N ALA A 304 27.88 -20.47 -13.90
CA ALA A 304 26.93 -21.55 -14.09
C ALA A 304 26.49 -22.17 -12.74
N THR A 305 27.42 -22.32 -11.81
CA THR A 305 27.12 -22.81 -10.45
C THR A 305 26.25 -21.82 -9.67
N GLU A 306 26.51 -20.51 -9.82
CA GLU A 306 25.67 -19.46 -9.25
C GLU A 306 24.22 -19.56 -9.73
N ILE A 307 24.04 -19.70 -11.05
CA ILE A 307 22.71 -19.84 -11.66
C ILE A 307 21.99 -21.08 -11.12
N LEU A 308 22.68 -22.23 -11.04
CA LEU A 308 22.09 -23.47 -10.52
C LEU A 308 21.65 -23.31 -9.05
N LEU A 309 22.51 -22.75 -8.19
CA LEU A 309 22.17 -22.51 -6.80
C LEU A 309 21.05 -21.47 -6.64
N GLY A 310 21.02 -20.45 -7.50
CA GLY A 310 19.94 -19.46 -7.57
C GLY A 310 18.59 -20.07 -7.91
N ILE A 311 18.54 -20.95 -8.91
CA ILE A 311 17.32 -21.69 -9.29
C ILE A 311 16.84 -22.56 -8.13
N LEU A 312 17.75 -23.28 -7.46
CA LEU A 312 17.40 -24.08 -6.29
C LEU A 312 16.84 -23.21 -5.16
N LEU A 313 17.50 -22.08 -4.87
CA LEU A 313 17.04 -21.13 -3.86
C LEU A 313 15.64 -20.61 -4.18
N LEU A 314 15.36 -20.24 -5.44
CA LEU A 314 14.03 -19.80 -5.88
C LEU A 314 12.98 -20.90 -5.69
N LEU A 315 13.30 -22.14 -6.05
CA LEU A 315 12.40 -23.29 -5.90
C LEU A 315 12.07 -23.55 -4.42
N PHE A 316 13.09 -23.57 -3.55
CA PHE A 316 12.89 -23.75 -2.11
C PHE A 316 12.17 -22.55 -1.47
N GLY A 317 12.49 -21.33 -1.88
CA GLY A 317 11.80 -20.12 -1.43
C GLY A 317 10.31 -20.16 -1.75
N PHE A 318 9.97 -20.55 -2.98
CA PHE A 318 8.58 -20.69 -3.40
C PHE A 318 7.85 -21.83 -2.68
N SER A 319 8.50 -22.98 -2.52
CA SER A 319 7.96 -24.12 -1.75
C SER A 319 7.69 -23.74 -0.29
N ALA A 320 8.63 -23.07 0.37
CA ALA A 320 8.47 -22.58 1.74
C ALA A 320 7.28 -21.61 1.86
N ILE A 321 7.11 -20.71 0.90
CA ILE A 321 5.97 -19.77 0.87
C ILE A 321 4.63 -20.52 0.73
N ILE A 322 4.58 -21.60 -0.06
CA ILE A 322 3.36 -22.38 -0.30
C ILE A 322 3.04 -23.32 0.87
N SER A 323 4.03 -23.99 1.46
CA SER A 323 3.81 -24.93 2.57
C SER A 323 3.15 -24.26 3.78
N HIS A 324 3.54 -23.02 4.09
CA HIS A 324 2.93 -22.21 5.14
C HIS A 324 1.44 -21.88 4.89
N ARG A 325 0.92 -22.08 3.67
CA ARG A 325 -0.52 -21.97 3.38
C ARG A 325 -1.29 -23.28 3.56
N THR A 326 -0.61 -24.43 3.52
CA THR A 326 -1.27 -25.75 3.42
C THR A 326 -1.51 -26.38 4.79
N ASP A 327 -0.63 -26.15 5.77
CA ASP A 327 -0.76 -26.69 7.14
C ASP A 327 -1.99 -26.19 7.93
N ARG A 328 -2.72 -25.20 7.42
CA ARG A 328 -3.92 -24.65 8.08
C ARG A 328 -5.26 -25.08 7.49
N ARG A 329 -5.27 -25.94 6.45
CA ARG A 329 -6.51 -26.55 5.93
C ARG A 329 -6.76 -27.97 6.48
N GLY A 330 -5.84 -28.52 7.26
CA GLY A 330 -5.89 -29.89 7.79
C GLY A 330 -5.99 -30.00 9.32
N GLY A 331 -6.34 -28.92 10.02
CA GLY A 331 -6.51 -28.90 11.49
C GLY A 331 -7.77 -28.15 11.90
#